data_AF-A0A6N3I2C2-F1
#
_entry.id   AF-A0A6N3I2C2-F1
#
_cell.length_a   1.000
_cell.length_b   1.000
_cell.length_c   1.000
_cell.angle_alpha   90.00
_cell.angle_beta   90.00
_cell.angle_gamma   90.00
#
_symmetry.space_group_name_H-M   'P 1'
#
loop_
_entity.id
_entity.type
_entity.pdbx_description
1 polymer ?
#
loop_
_entity_poly.entity_id
_entity_poly.type
_entity_poly.pdbx_seq_one_letter_code
_entity_poly.pdbx_strand_id
1 'polypeptide(L)'
;MNFLQRELKKILEMTQYSQEATCIGNASYVKVNGDVRLRLEFSRSSTSSFDGIVMTMLNRKEGPIDMNVLKFKDIWGKKSVSNPNFKDGLVPYIWEYREKTEWYVYKPNQKDYLRLAKEIDQYIGMFQEMDLMQGPQMSM
;
A
#
# COMPACT_ATOMS: atom_id res chain seq x y z
N MET A 1 12.04 2.98 -14.54
CA MET A 1 11.11 2.59 -13.46
C MET A 1 10.21 1.46 -13.95
N ASN A 2 10.20 0.30 -13.28
CA ASN A 2 9.38 -0.86 -13.68
C ASN A 2 7.88 -0.63 -13.37
N PHE A 3 7.00 -1.53 -13.82
CA PHE A 3 5.55 -1.37 -13.65
C PHE A 3 5.14 -1.25 -12.18
N LEU A 4 5.58 -2.17 -11.31
CA LEU A 4 5.23 -2.18 -9.90
C LEU A 4 5.70 -0.92 -9.18
N GLN A 5 6.92 -0.46 -9.47
CA GLN A 5 7.46 0.77 -8.89
C GLN A 5 6.61 1.99 -9.29
N ARG A 6 6.10 2.05 -10.54
CA ARG A 6 5.18 3.12 -10.97
C ARG A 6 3.85 3.07 -10.22
N GLU A 7 3.28 1.89 -10.02
CA GLU A 7 2.00 1.78 -9.32
C GLU A 7 2.14 2.06 -7.82
N LEU A 8 3.25 1.65 -7.17
CA LEU A 8 3.55 2.06 -5.78
C LEU A 8 3.67 3.58 -5.66
N LYS A 9 4.35 4.22 -6.61
CA LYS A 9 4.48 5.69 -6.64
C LYS A 9 3.11 6.37 -6.73
N LYS A 10 2.21 5.89 -7.57
CA LYS A 10 0.82 6.41 -7.67
C LYS A 10 0.04 6.27 -6.37
N ILE A 11 0.20 5.15 -5.67
CA ILE A 11 -0.45 4.92 -4.38
C ILE A 11 0.08 5.94 -3.36
N LEU A 12 1.41 6.07 -3.26
CA LEU A 12 2.08 6.95 -2.30
C LEU A 12 1.83 8.43 -2.56
N GLU A 13 1.72 8.85 -3.82
CA GLU A 13 1.32 10.22 -4.20
C GLU A 13 -0.08 10.60 -3.69
N MET A 14 -0.92 9.62 -3.35
CA MET A 14 -2.26 9.83 -2.81
C MET A 14 -2.31 9.75 -1.27
N THR A 15 -1.20 9.37 -0.63
CA THR A 15 -1.08 9.32 0.85
C THR A 15 -0.66 10.69 1.39
N GLN A 16 -0.91 10.94 2.68
CA GLN A 16 -0.39 12.14 3.35
C GLN A 16 1.15 12.14 3.49
N TYR A 17 1.81 10.99 3.26
CA TYR A 17 3.25 10.78 3.42
C TYR A 17 4.02 10.83 2.08
N SER A 18 3.47 11.50 1.07
CA SER A 18 4.05 11.53 -0.28
C SER A 18 5.47 12.12 -0.33
N GLN A 19 5.80 13.06 0.57
CA GLN A 19 7.12 13.69 0.65
C GLN A 19 8.15 12.83 1.41
N GLU A 20 7.66 11.96 2.28
CA GLU A 20 8.44 11.06 3.12
C GLU A 20 8.69 9.70 2.46
N ALA A 21 8.15 9.50 1.25
CA ALA A 21 8.17 8.25 0.53
C ALA A 21 9.31 8.18 -0.50
N THR A 22 9.88 6.99 -0.67
CA THR A 22 10.88 6.69 -1.70
C THR A 22 10.66 5.31 -2.30
N CYS A 23 10.55 5.22 -3.63
CA CYS A 23 10.38 3.96 -4.34
C CYS A 23 11.72 3.42 -4.87
N ILE A 24 12.12 2.21 -4.48
CA ILE A 24 13.34 1.54 -4.91
C ILE A 24 13.02 0.15 -5.43
N GLY A 25 13.11 -0.07 -6.74
CA GLY A 25 12.74 -1.34 -7.36
C GLY A 25 11.28 -1.70 -7.07
N ASN A 26 11.01 -2.90 -6.59
CA ASN A 26 9.64 -3.38 -6.30
C ASN A 26 9.12 -3.01 -4.91
N ALA A 27 9.90 -2.25 -4.13
CA ALA A 27 9.54 -1.82 -2.80
C ALA A 27 9.49 -0.30 -2.72
N SER A 28 8.70 0.22 -1.79
CA SER A 28 8.74 1.62 -1.40
C SER A 28 8.86 1.75 0.11
N TYR A 29 9.48 2.83 0.56
CA TYR A 29 9.76 3.08 1.96
C TYR A 29 9.20 4.44 2.35
N VAL A 30 8.54 4.51 3.50
CA VAL A 30 7.97 5.74 4.05
C VAL A 30 8.59 6.00 5.41
N LYS A 31 9.04 7.23 5.67
CA LYS A 31 9.42 7.67 7.01
C LYS A 31 8.17 7.93 7.85
N VAL A 32 7.97 7.14 8.91
CA VAL A 32 6.80 7.24 9.79
C VAL A 32 7.08 8.17 10.96
N ASN A 33 8.06 7.83 11.80
CA ASN A 33 8.62 8.69 12.85
C ASN A 33 10.09 8.29 13.09
N GLY A 34 10.80 8.96 14.01
CA GLY A 34 12.20 8.71 14.42
C GLY A 34 12.94 7.62 13.64
N ASP A 35 12.97 6.41 14.22
CA ASP A 35 13.57 5.21 13.65
C ASP A 35 12.57 4.26 12.96
N VAL A 36 11.27 4.58 12.91
CA VAL A 36 10.25 3.73 12.28
C VAL A 36 10.08 4.05 10.79
N ARG A 37 10.06 3.01 9.97
CA ARG A 37 9.83 3.05 8.52
C ARG A 37 8.75 2.06 8.14
N LEU A 38 7.90 2.43 7.19
CA LEU A 38 7.02 1.48 6.53
C LEU A 38 7.67 1.03 5.22
N ARG A 39 7.73 -0.28 4.99
CA ARG A 39 8.05 -0.89 3.70
C ARG A 39 6.75 -1.37 3.04
N LEU A 40 6.56 -0.98 1.78
CA LEU A 40 5.42 -1.34 0.94
C LEU A 40 5.90 -2.17 -0.25
N GLU A 41 5.26 -3.31 -0.47
CA GLU A 41 5.49 -4.19 -1.62
C GLU A 41 4.16 -4.72 -2.16
N PHE A 42 4.08 -5.05 -3.43
CA PHE A 42 2.93 -5.79 -3.94
C PHE A 42 2.93 -7.22 -3.38
N SER A 43 1.80 -7.63 -2.80
CA SER A 43 1.56 -8.99 -2.32
C SER A 43 1.44 -9.93 -3.52
N ARG A 44 2.39 -10.86 -3.65
CA ARG A 44 2.35 -11.88 -4.70
C ARG A 44 1.40 -13.00 -4.30
N SER A 45 0.51 -13.38 -5.21
CA SER A 45 -0.36 -14.56 -5.04
C SER A 45 0.38 -15.86 -5.35
N SER A 46 -0.27 -17.00 -5.14
CA SER A 46 0.25 -18.32 -5.58
C SER A 46 0.32 -18.47 -7.10
N THR A 47 -0.45 -17.68 -7.84
CA THR A 47 -0.36 -17.51 -9.29
C THR A 47 0.58 -16.34 -9.61
N SER A 48 1.12 -16.25 -10.84
CA SER A 48 1.97 -15.13 -11.33
C SER A 48 1.21 -13.81 -11.40
N SER A 49 0.73 -13.33 -10.27
CA SER A 49 -0.09 -12.15 -10.09
C SER A 49 0.14 -11.53 -8.73
N PHE A 50 -0.30 -10.27 -8.59
CA PHE A 50 -0.29 -9.53 -7.35
C PHE A 50 -1.70 -9.05 -7.02
N ASP A 51 -2.14 -9.33 -5.80
CA ASP A 51 -3.53 -9.21 -5.35
C ASP A 51 -3.68 -8.35 -4.08
N GLY A 52 -2.63 -7.63 -3.71
CA GLY A 52 -2.64 -6.75 -2.55
C GLY A 52 -1.33 -5.99 -2.34
N ILE A 53 -1.22 -5.37 -1.17
CA ILE A 53 -0.02 -4.67 -0.69
C ILE A 53 0.41 -5.30 0.64
N VAL A 54 1.68 -5.70 0.75
CA VAL A 54 2.33 -6.04 2.01
C VAL A 54 2.87 -4.75 2.62
N MET A 55 2.54 -4.53 3.89
CA MET A 55 2.92 -3.39 4.68
C MET A 55 3.74 -3.89 5.88
N THR A 56 5.05 -3.70 5.84
CA THR A 56 5.93 -4.10 6.95
C THR A 56 6.44 -2.87 7.68
N MET A 57 6.05 -2.73 8.93
CA MET A 57 6.56 -1.69 9.81
C MET A 57 7.93 -2.13 10.36
N LEU A 58 8.94 -1.28 10.27
CA LEU A 58 10.33 -1.57 10.59
C LEU A 58 10.86 -0.53 11.56
N ASN A 59 11.50 -0.95 12.65
CA ASN A 59 12.45 -0.13 13.38
C ASN A 59 13.83 -0.29 12.72
N ARG A 60 14.52 0.81 12.40
CA ARG A 60 15.84 0.79 11.76
C ARG A 60 16.93 0.10 12.58
N LYS A 61 16.76 -0.02 13.89
CA LYS A 61 17.72 -0.65 14.81
C LYS A 61 17.32 -2.07 15.19
N GLU A 62 16.02 -2.34 15.27
CA GLU A 62 15.50 -3.58 15.87
C GLU A 62 14.84 -4.52 14.85
N GLY A 63 14.57 -4.04 13.63
CA GLY A 63 13.94 -4.85 12.58
C GLY A 63 12.42 -4.75 12.56
N PRO A 64 11.70 -5.77 12.07
CA PRO A 64 10.24 -5.73 11.91
C PRO A 64 9.49 -5.55 13.23
N ILE A 65 8.55 -4.61 13.24
CA ILE A 65 7.62 -4.33 14.34
C ILE A 65 6.29 -5.06 14.10
N ASP A 66 5.72 -4.87 12.91
CA ASP A 66 4.44 -5.45 12.51
C ASP A 66 4.40 -5.68 11.00
N MET A 67 3.53 -6.58 10.56
CA MET A 67 3.26 -6.82 9.15
C MET A 67 1.77 -7.04 8.91
N ASN A 68 1.20 -6.26 7.99
CA ASN A 68 -0.16 -6.45 7.52
C ASN A 68 -0.21 -6.59 5.99
N VAL A 69 -1.24 -7.24 5.47
CA VAL A 69 -1.47 -7.40 4.04
C VAL A 69 -2.86 -6.87 3.68
N LEU A 70 -2.90 -5.78 2.91
CA LEU A 70 -4.14 -5.27 2.34
C LEU A 70 -4.43 -5.98 1.03
N LYS A 71 -5.38 -6.92 1.00
CA LYS A 71 -5.82 -7.55 -0.25
C LYS A 71 -6.76 -6.62 -1.00
N PHE A 72 -6.61 -6.54 -2.32
CA PHE A 72 -7.46 -5.71 -3.18
C PHE A 72 -8.93 -6.11 -3.11
N LYS A 73 -9.23 -7.40 -2.85
CA LYS A 73 -10.61 -7.87 -2.62
C LYS A 73 -11.27 -7.17 -1.43
N ASP A 74 -10.51 -6.89 -0.37
CA ASP A 74 -11.04 -6.32 0.87
C ASP A 74 -11.22 -4.80 0.72
N ILE A 75 -10.37 -4.15 -0.08
CA ILE A 75 -10.44 -2.69 -0.31
C ILE A 75 -11.46 -2.32 -1.40
N TRP A 76 -11.45 -3.06 -2.51
CA TRP A 76 -12.17 -2.69 -3.73
C TRP A 76 -13.34 -3.61 -4.07
N GLY A 77 -13.37 -4.81 -3.50
CA GLY A 77 -14.34 -5.84 -3.86
C GLY A 77 -14.21 -6.30 -5.32
N LYS A 78 -15.27 -6.95 -5.81
CA LYS A 78 -15.40 -7.26 -7.24
C LYS A 78 -15.83 -6.01 -8.01
N LYS A 79 -15.23 -5.79 -9.17
CA LYS A 79 -15.57 -4.72 -10.10
C LYS A 79 -16.31 -5.31 -11.31
N SER A 80 -17.41 -4.69 -11.69
CA SER A 80 -18.08 -4.99 -12.96
C SER A 80 -17.18 -4.61 -14.12
N VAL A 81 -17.05 -5.51 -15.10
CA VAL A 81 -16.20 -5.34 -16.28
C VAL A 81 -16.98 -5.78 -17.52
N SER A 82 -16.63 -5.22 -18.68
CA SER A 82 -17.29 -5.57 -19.96
C SER A 82 -16.85 -6.92 -20.53
N ASN A 83 -15.81 -7.54 -19.96
CA ASN A 83 -15.29 -8.81 -20.44
C ASN A 83 -16.28 -9.96 -20.14
N PRO A 84 -16.76 -10.69 -21.16
CA PRO A 84 -17.82 -11.70 -21.01
C PRO A 84 -17.41 -12.89 -20.13
N ASN A 85 -16.11 -13.10 -19.89
CA ASN A 85 -15.62 -14.17 -19.02
C ASN A 85 -15.81 -13.83 -17.52
N PHE A 86 -16.09 -12.58 -17.17
CA PHE A 86 -16.22 -12.10 -15.79
C PHE A 86 -17.62 -11.54 -15.52
N LYS A 87 -18.65 -12.35 -15.77
CA LYS A 87 -20.06 -11.95 -15.59
C LYS A 87 -20.38 -11.47 -14.17
N ASP A 88 -19.77 -12.11 -13.17
CA ASP A 88 -19.95 -11.75 -11.74
C ASP A 88 -18.97 -10.66 -11.28
N GLY A 89 -18.26 -10.03 -12.22
CA GLY A 89 -17.18 -9.09 -11.95
C GLY A 89 -15.85 -9.76 -11.62
N LEU A 90 -14.82 -8.92 -11.50
CA LEU A 90 -13.44 -9.30 -11.28
C LEU A 90 -12.87 -8.56 -10.07
N VAL A 91 -12.20 -9.26 -9.15
CA VAL A 91 -11.35 -8.60 -8.16
C VAL A 91 -10.12 -8.07 -8.89
N PRO A 92 -9.81 -6.76 -8.83
CA PRO A 92 -8.64 -6.23 -9.52
C PRO A 92 -7.34 -6.89 -9.06
N TYR A 93 -6.45 -7.20 -9.99
CA TYR A 93 -5.12 -7.73 -9.72
C TYR A 93 -4.15 -7.35 -10.85
N ILE A 94 -2.86 -7.37 -10.53
CA ILE A 94 -1.78 -7.21 -11.51
C ILE A 94 -1.39 -8.60 -11.98
N TRP A 95 -1.38 -8.82 -13.29
CA TRP A 95 -0.93 -10.08 -13.87
C TRP A 95 0.47 -9.92 -14.43
N GLU A 96 1.31 -10.91 -14.16
CA GLU A 96 2.65 -11.03 -14.73
C GLU A 96 2.68 -12.27 -15.63
N TYR A 97 2.79 -12.03 -16.93
CA TYR A 97 2.89 -13.09 -17.92
C TYR A 97 4.02 -12.79 -18.89
N ARG A 98 5.01 -13.70 -18.92
CA ARG A 98 6.26 -13.53 -19.67
C ARG A 98 6.95 -12.23 -19.25
N GLU A 99 7.15 -11.30 -20.18
CA GLU A 99 7.83 -10.02 -19.95
C GLU A 99 6.83 -8.87 -19.69
N LYS A 100 5.54 -9.18 -19.52
CA LYS A 100 4.49 -8.17 -19.34
C LYS A 100 3.89 -8.24 -17.95
N THR A 101 4.01 -7.13 -17.22
CA THR A 101 3.36 -6.90 -15.93
C THR A 101 2.37 -5.74 -16.08
N GLU A 102 1.08 -5.99 -15.89
CA GLU A 102 0.04 -4.96 -16.01
C GLU A 102 -1.22 -5.28 -15.20
N TRP A 103 -2.07 -4.29 -14.99
CA TRP A 103 -3.43 -4.51 -14.50
C TRP A 103 -4.25 -5.33 -15.50
N TYR A 104 -4.80 -6.45 -15.05
CA TYR A 104 -5.54 -7.36 -15.92
C TYR A 104 -7.03 -7.01 -15.93
N VAL A 105 -7.56 -6.73 -17.13
CA VAL A 105 -8.97 -6.42 -17.44
C VAL A 105 -9.50 -5.13 -16.79
N TYR A 106 -9.32 -4.94 -15.48
CA TYR A 106 -9.69 -3.75 -14.74
C TYR A 106 -8.44 -2.94 -14.35
N LYS A 107 -8.37 -1.68 -14.81
CA LYS A 107 -7.33 -0.72 -14.42
C LYS A 107 -7.88 0.20 -13.32
N PRO A 108 -7.31 0.19 -12.10
CA PRO A 108 -7.74 1.09 -11.02
C PRO A 108 -7.70 2.56 -11.45
N ASN A 109 -8.73 3.30 -11.09
CA ASN A 109 -8.81 4.74 -11.33
C ASN A 109 -8.40 5.52 -10.07
N GLN A 110 -8.43 6.85 -10.14
CA GLN A 110 -8.04 7.72 -9.04
C GLN A 110 -8.79 7.44 -7.73
N LYS A 111 -10.10 7.11 -7.78
CA LYS A 111 -10.89 6.80 -6.56
C LYS A 111 -10.44 5.49 -5.92
N ASP A 112 -10.06 4.49 -6.71
CA ASP A 112 -9.54 3.23 -6.21
C ASP A 112 -8.18 3.44 -5.50
N TYR A 113 -7.30 4.22 -6.13
CA TYR A 113 -6.02 4.62 -5.53
C TYR A 113 -6.18 5.40 -4.23
N LEU A 114 -7.09 6.39 -4.21
CA LEU A 114 -7.39 7.16 -3.00
C LEU A 114 -7.90 6.27 -1.86
N ARG A 115 -8.72 5.25 -2.16
CA ARG A 115 -9.21 4.33 -1.13
C ARG A 115 -8.07 3.49 -0.56
N LEU A 116 -7.21 2.94 -1.41
CA LEU A 116 -6.04 2.17 -0.96
C LEU A 116 -5.06 3.03 -0.14
N ALA A 117 -4.82 4.27 -0.58
CA ALA A 117 -3.97 5.21 0.14
C ALA A 117 -4.51 5.53 1.55
N LYS A 118 -5.83 5.70 1.71
CA LYS A 118 -6.45 5.92 3.02
C LYS A 118 -6.24 4.76 4.00
N GLU A 119 -6.30 3.52 3.53
CA GLU A 119 -6.05 2.34 4.37
C GLU A 119 -4.57 2.27 4.80
N ILE A 120 -3.64 2.65 3.90
CA ILE A 120 -2.22 2.77 4.23
C ILE A 120 -2.00 3.90 5.25
N ASP A 121 -2.65 5.06 5.08
CA ASP A 121 -2.56 6.18 6.03
C ASP A 121 -3.06 5.79 7.42
N GLN A 122 -4.18 5.05 7.50
CA GLN A 122 -4.71 4.52 8.74
C GLN A 122 -3.73 3.55 9.41
N TYR A 123 -3.14 2.65 8.62
CA TYR A 123 -2.14 1.72 9.15
C TYR A 123 -0.92 2.46 9.71
N ILE A 124 -0.38 3.44 8.98
CA ILE A 124 0.73 4.27 9.47
C ILE A 124 0.34 5.00 10.76
N GLY A 125 -0.88 5.54 10.83
CA GLY A 125 -1.39 6.27 11.99
C GLY A 125 -1.38 5.48 13.30
N MET A 126 -1.45 4.14 13.26
CA MET A 126 -1.36 3.30 14.48
C MET A 126 0.05 3.29 15.10
N PHE A 127 1.07 3.67 14.35
CA PHE A 127 2.48 3.66 14.77
C PHE A 127 3.08 5.06 14.90
N GLN A 128 2.28 6.09 14.64
CA GLN A 128 2.67 7.44 15.02
C GLN A 128 2.61 7.52 16.54
N GLU A 129 3.68 8.06 17.14
CA GLU A 129 3.63 8.45 18.54
C GLU A 129 2.53 9.50 18.63
N MET A 130 1.44 9.20 19.36
CA MET A 130 0.67 10.28 19.91
C MET A 130 1.62 10.96 20.88
N ASP A 131 2.14 12.13 20.50
CA ASP A 131 2.52 13.13 21.50
C ASP A 131 1.23 13.39 22.29
N LEU A 132 0.98 12.55 23.30
CA LEU A 132 0.12 12.87 24.42
C LEU A 132 0.74 14.12 24.98
N MET A 133 0.20 15.24 24.52
CA MET A 133 0.58 16.59 24.88
C MET A 133 0.88 16.60 26.36
N GLN A 134 2.06 17.15 26.67
CA GLN A 134 2.46 17.57 28.00
C GLN A 134 1.23 17.86 28.86
N GLY A 135 0.96 16.97 29.82
CA GLY A 135 0.04 17.31 30.91
C GLY A 135 0.53 18.63 31.52
N PRO A 136 -0.37 19.54 31.91
CA PRO A 136 0.02 20.87 32.35
C PRO A 136 1.13 20.76 33.39
N GLN A 137 2.26 21.42 33.15
CA GLN A 137 3.28 21.64 34.16
C GLN A 137 2.61 22.36 35.32
N MET A 138 2.19 21.58 36.31
CA MET A 138 1.83 22.10 37.62
C MET A 138 3.14 22.55 38.25
N SER A 139 3.46 23.84 38.09
CA SER A 139 4.43 24.51 38.94
C SER A 139 3.90 24.45 40.38
N MET A 140 4.57 23.71 41.25
CA MET A 140 4.58 23.95 42.69
C MET A 140 5.99 24.33 43.12
#